data_AF-A0A485CHL7-F1
#
_entry.id   AF-A0A485CHL7-F1
#
_cell.length_a   1.000
_cell.length_b   1.000
_cell.length_c   1.000
_cell.angle_alpha   90.00
_cell.angle_beta   90.00
_cell.angle_gamma   90.00
#
_symmetry.space_group_name_H-M   'P 1'
#
loop_
_entity.id
_entity.type
_entity.pdbx_description
1 polymer ?
#
loop_
_entity_poly.entity_id
_entity_poly.type
_entity_poly.pdbx_seq_one_letter_code
_entity_poly.pdbx_strand_id
1 'polypeptide(L)'
;MQLLPEEKVLNLYGRDVLIMHGDTLCTDDPGYLAFRAKVHTLWIQTLFLALPLFIRRRIAQKMRNDSKAANSSKSMEIMDVNPQAVVAGDGETSRPVADSWAYPSPGISIPLAPTAKRHHRVVLGAWHHHGSMVKVSREDVELIPFPF
;
A
#
# COMPACT_ATOMS: atom_id res chain seq x y z
N MET A 1 -21.81 3.46 -3.77
CA MET A 1 -20.36 3.17 -3.74
C MET A 1 -19.63 4.49 -3.53
N GLN A 2 -18.76 4.60 -2.53
CA GLN A 2 -18.01 5.82 -2.21
C GLN A 2 -16.52 5.55 -2.40
N LEU A 3 -15.84 6.42 -3.16
CA LEU A 3 -14.39 6.35 -3.29
C LEU A 3 -13.74 6.98 -2.06
N LEU A 4 -12.70 6.32 -1.54
CA LEU A 4 -11.90 6.83 -0.44
C LEU A 4 -10.62 7.49 -0.98
N PRO A 5 -10.05 8.46 -0.24
CA PRO A 5 -8.72 9.01 -0.55
C PRO A 5 -7.63 7.93 -0.41
N GLU A 6 -6.42 8.25 -0.87
CA GLU A 6 -5.25 7.36 -0.80
C GLU A 6 -4.95 6.91 0.64
N GLU A 7 -5.21 7.80 1.60
CA GLU A 7 -5.07 7.53 3.03
C GLU A 7 -6.35 7.90 3.79
N LYS A 8 -6.87 6.98 4.62
CA LYS A 8 -8.13 7.20 5.34
C LYS A 8 -8.16 6.56 6.72
N VAL A 9 -8.17 7.38 7.77
CA VAL A 9 -8.45 6.88 9.12
C VAL A 9 -9.93 6.49 9.26
N LEU A 10 -10.17 5.27 9.72
CA LEU A 10 -11.46 4.71 10.11
C LEU A 10 -11.50 4.53 11.62
N ASN A 11 -12.66 4.76 12.24
CA ASN A 11 -12.90 4.32 13.61
C ASN A 11 -13.64 2.99 13.58
N LEU A 12 -12.96 1.91 13.97
CA LEU A 12 -13.49 0.55 14.02
C LEU A 12 -13.55 0.11 15.48
N TYR A 13 -14.76 -0.04 16.02
CA TYR A 13 -14.98 -0.49 17.39
C TYR A 13 -14.25 0.35 18.46
N GLY A 14 -14.15 1.67 18.24
CA GLY A 14 -13.44 2.58 19.15
C GLY A 14 -11.93 2.63 18.93
N ARG A 15 -11.41 1.96 17.91
CA ARG A 15 -9.98 1.97 17.51
C ARG A 15 -9.83 2.77 16.24
N ASP A 16 -8.86 3.69 16.21
CA ASP A 16 -8.52 4.42 14.99
C ASP A 16 -7.55 3.60 14.15
N VAL A 17 -7.94 3.34 12.89
CA VAL A 17 -7.26 2.46 11.94
C VAL A 17 -6.98 3.22 10.64
N LEU A 18 -5.72 3.48 10.29
CA LEU A 18 -5.32 4.28 9.12
C LEU A 18 -5.25 3.44 7.87
N ILE A 19 -6.23 3.63 6.94
CA ILE A 19 -6.59 3.17 5.54
C ILE A 19 -5.63 3.42 4.35
N MET A 20 -4.96 2.48 3.65
CA MET A 20 -4.09 2.78 2.49
C MET A 20 -3.69 1.55 1.66
N HIS A 21 -3.24 1.79 0.41
CA HIS A 21 -2.71 0.75 -0.46
C HIS A 21 -1.29 0.30 -0.06
N GLY A 22 -0.48 1.25 0.40
CA GLY A 22 0.85 1.00 0.95
C GLY A 22 2.02 1.23 0.01
N ASP A 23 1.77 1.47 -1.27
CA ASP A 23 2.79 1.79 -2.27
C ASP A 23 3.56 3.09 -1.98
N THR A 24 2.92 4.02 -1.28
CA THR A 24 3.54 5.28 -0.83
C THR A 24 4.63 5.07 0.22
N LEU A 25 4.61 3.94 0.92
CA LEU A 25 5.59 3.62 1.96
C LEU A 25 6.86 2.95 1.40
N CYS A 26 6.89 2.60 0.11
CA CYS A 26 8.07 2.08 -0.60
C CYS A 26 9.01 3.23 -1.03
N THR A 27 9.47 4.04 -0.08
CA THR A 27 10.26 5.25 -0.36
C THR A 27 11.66 4.96 -0.91
N ASP A 28 12.13 3.73 -0.78
CA ASP A 28 13.43 3.28 -1.26
C ASP A 28 13.44 2.96 -2.76
N ASP A 29 12.29 3.01 -3.45
CA ASP A 29 12.18 2.91 -4.90
C ASP A 29 11.90 4.28 -5.55
N PRO A 30 12.93 5.13 -5.75
CA PRO A 30 12.76 6.46 -6.34
C PRO A 30 12.25 6.39 -7.78
N GLY A 31 12.56 5.30 -8.50
CA GLY A 31 12.05 5.06 -9.86
C GLY A 31 10.54 4.86 -9.87
N TYR A 32 10.03 4.06 -8.92
CA TYR A 32 8.60 3.88 -8.72
C TYR A 32 7.92 5.18 -8.28
N LEU A 33 8.46 5.89 -7.30
CA LEU A 33 7.88 7.16 -6.83
C LEU A 33 7.82 8.22 -7.94
N ALA A 34 8.88 8.34 -8.76
CA ALA A 34 8.89 9.26 -9.90
C ALA A 34 7.85 8.86 -10.96
N PHE A 35 7.66 7.56 -11.20
CA PHE A 35 6.61 7.06 -12.07
C PHE A 35 5.21 7.37 -11.50
N ARG A 36 4.99 7.11 -10.22
CA ARG A 36 3.74 7.38 -9.49
C ARG A 36 3.36 8.85 -9.61
N ALA A 37 4.28 9.76 -9.32
CA ALA A 37 4.06 11.21 -9.43
C ALA A 37 3.59 11.62 -10.84
N LYS A 38 4.18 11.03 -11.90
CA LYS A 38 3.75 11.28 -13.28
C LYS A 38 2.32 10.79 -13.53
N VAL A 39 1.99 9.54 -13.17
CA VAL A 39 0.66 8.98 -13.50
C VAL A 39 -0.47 9.52 -12.60
N HIS A 40 -0.14 10.08 -11.44
CA HIS A 40 -1.10 10.80 -10.57
C HIS A 40 -1.26 12.29 -10.93
N THR A 41 -0.52 12.80 -11.92
CA THR A 41 -0.66 14.19 -12.36
C THR A 41 -1.96 14.37 -13.16
N LEU A 42 -2.83 15.29 -12.72
CA LEU A 42 -4.19 15.47 -13.28
C LEU A 42 -4.21 15.67 -14.80
N TRP A 43 -3.35 16.53 -15.35
CA TRP A 43 -3.33 16.79 -16.79
C TRP A 43 -2.82 15.59 -17.61
N ILE A 44 -1.98 14.73 -17.02
CA ILE A 44 -1.54 13.47 -17.65
C ILE A 44 -2.71 12.49 -17.68
N GLN A 45 -3.48 12.39 -16.59
CA GLN A 45 -4.67 11.55 -16.53
C GLN A 45 -5.72 11.99 -17.55
N THR A 46 -6.02 13.29 -17.65
CA THR A 46 -6.99 13.79 -18.62
C THR A 46 -6.55 13.52 -20.06
N LEU A 47 -5.28 13.77 -20.40
CA LEU A 47 -4.73 13.47 -21.71
C LEU A 47 -4.79 11.97 -22.03
N PHE A 48 -4.39 11.12 -21.07
CA PHE A 48 -4.43 9.67 -21.25
C PHE A 48 -5.87 9.17 -21.45
N LEU A 49 -6.83 9.67 -20.66
CA LEU A 49 -8.24 9.28 -20.75
C LEU A 49 -8.91 9.77 -22.04
N ALA A 50 -8.41 10.85 -22.65
CA ALA A 50 -8.87 11.32 -23.95
C ALA A 50 -8.44 10.41 -25.12
N LEU A 51 -7.47 9.51 -24.93
CA LEU A 51 -7.02 8.60 -25.98
C LEU A 51 -8.05 7.48 -26.24
N PRO A 52 -8.20 7.05 -27.51
CA PRO A 52 -8.96 5.86 -27.87
C PRO A 52 -8.54 4.64 -27.05
N LEU A 53 -9.51 3.77 -26.74
CA LEU A 53 -9.30 2.61 -25.88
C LEU A 53 -8.15 1.71 -26.36
N PHE A 54 -8.03 1.50 -27.67
CA PHE A 54 -6.96 0.66 -28.23
C PHE A 54 -5.56 1.25 -27.97
N ILE A 55 -5.42 2.58 -28.01
CA ILE A 55 -4.17 3.27 -27.70
C ILE A 55 -3.84 3.12 -26.23
N ARG A 56 -4.80 3.39 -25.33
CA ARG A 56 -4.64 3.20 -23.89
C ARG A 56 -4.20 1.78 -23.54
N ARG A 57 -4.80 0.76 -24.17
CA ARG A 57 -4.43 -0.65 -23.97
C ARG A 57 -2.99 -0.93 -24.40
N ARG A 58 -2.55 -0.41 -25.55
CA ARG A 58 -1.15 -0.57 -26.03
C ARG A 58 -0.16 0.10 -25.09
N ILE A 59 -0.45 1.32 -24.64
CA ILE A 59 0.38 2.06 -23.68
C ILE A 59 0.48 1.27 -22.37
N ALA A 60 -0.65 0.85 -21.79
CA ALA A 60 -0.65 0.10 -20.53
C ALA A 60 0.09 -1.24 -20.62
N GLN A 61 0.01 -1.93 -21.77
CA GLN A 61 0.74 -3.18 -21.99
C GLN A 61 2.25 -2.94 -22.05
N LYS A 62 2.69 -1.90 -22.77
CA LYS A 62 4.11 -1.52 -22.81
C LYS A 62 4.62 -1.17 -21.41
N MET A 63 3.89 -0.32 -20.67
CA MET A 63 4.27 0.05 -19.30
C MET A 63 4.40 -1.17 -18.40
N ARG A 64 3.45 -2.13 -18.46
CA ARG A 64 3.55 -3.38 -17.67
C ARG A 64 4.77 -4.22 -18.02
N ASN A 65 5.12 -4.31 -19.29
CA ASN A 65 6.30 -5.07 -19.72
C ASN A 65 7.59 -4.41 -19.24
N ASP A 66 7.68 -3.08 -19.39
CA ASP A 66 8.83 -2.30 -18.96
C ASP A 66 8.98 -2.36 -17.42
N SER A 67 7.88 -2.28 -16.66
CA SER A 67 7.90 -2.48 -15.20
C SER A 67 8.32 -3.88 -14.78
N LYS A 68 7.84 -4.93 -15.46
CA LYS A 68 8.27 -6.32 -15.18
C LYS A 68 9.76 -6.50 -15.44
N ALA A 69 10.28 -5.94 -16.53
CA ALA A 69 11.70 -5.99 -16.84
C ALA A 69 12.53 -5.22 -15.78
N ALA A 70 12.11 -4.02 -15.40
CA ALA A 70 12.79 -3.24 -14.37
C ALA A 70 12.77 -3.92 -13.00
N ASN A 71 11.64 -4.50 -12.60
CA ASN A 71 11.50 -5.21 -11.32
C ASN A 71 12.32 -6.51 -11.29
N SER A 72 12.57 -7.14 -12.44
CA SER A 72 13.43 -8.34 -12.51
C SER A 72 14.90 -8.05 -12.15
N SER A 73 15.33 -6.78 -12.26
CA SER A 73 16.67 -6.33 -11.90
C SER A 73 16.79 -5.67 -10.52
N LYS A 74 15.67 -5.50 -9.79
CA LYS A 74 15.65 -4.88 -8.46
C LYS A 74 15.77 -5.94 -7.37
N SER A 75 16.51 -5.65 -6.30
CA SER A 75 16.53 -6.49 -5.11
C SER A 75 15.19 -6.43 -4.39
N MET A 76 14.79 -7.54 -3.75
CA MET A 76 13.54 -7.58 -2.96
C MET A 76 13.54 -6.54 -1.83
N GLU A 77 14.71 -6.19 -1.29
CA GLU A 77 14.85 -5.19 -0.22
C GLU A 77 14.47 -3.77 -0.66
N ILE A 78 14.68 -3.39 -1.93
CA ILE A 78 14.31 -2.06 -2.46
C ILE A 78 12.80 -1.98 -2.74
N MET A 79 12.17 -3.12 -3.01
CA MET A 79 10.72 -3.20 -3.23
C MET A 79 9.94 -3.30 -1.92
N ASP A 80 10.64 -3.36 -0.78
CA ASP A 80 10.02 -3.40 0.54
C ASP A 80 9.66 -1.99 1.03
N VAL A 81 8.77 -1.93 2.01
CA VAL A 81 8.42 -0.70 2.71
C VAL A 81 9.58 -0.25 3.59
N ASN A 82 9.92 1.03 3.48
CA ASN A 82 10.94 1.62 4.33
C ASN A 82 10.40 1.73 5.78
N PRO A 83 11.06 1.10 6.78
CA PRO A 83 10.61 1.15 8.18
C PRO A 83 10.52 2.58 8.75
N GLN A 84 11.35 3.51 8.27
CA GLN A 84 11.31 4.91 8.69
C GLN A 84 10.13 5.67 8.08
N ALA A 85 9.72 5.33 6.85
CA ALA A 85 8.53 5.92 6.22
C ALA A 85 7.24 5.54 6.97
N VAL A 86 7.20 4.32 7.52
CA VAL A 86 6.10 3.87 8.41
C VAL A 86 6.01 4.78 9.65
N VAL A 87 7.14 5.01 10.33
CA VAL A 87 7.19 5.84 11.55
C VAL A 87 6.84 7.29 11.25
N ALA A 88 7.27 7.82 10.09
CA ALA A 88 7.00 9.20 9.68
C ALA A 88 5.52 9.41 9.32
N GLY A 89 4.90 8.48 8.59
CA GLY A 89 3.45 8.50 8.32
C GLY A 89 2.61 8.46 9.61
N ASP A 90 3.08 7.69 10.60
CA ASP A 90 2.49 7.65 11.94
C ASP A 90 2.72 8.95 12.74
N GLY A 91 3.72 9.77 12.41
CA GLY A 91 4.12 10.98 13.14
C GLY A 91 3.48 12.28 12.63
N GLU A 92 3.26 12.42 11.33
CA GLU A 92 2.54 13.58 10.75
C GLU A 92 1.05 13.59 11.10
N THR A 93 0.50 12.41 11.40
CA THR A 93 -0.79 12.30 12.08
C THR A 93 -0.54 12.19 13.58
N SER A 94 -0.67 13.29 14.33
CA SER A 94 -0.53 13.31 15.81
C SER A 94 -1.68 12.55 16.52
N ARG A 95 -1.86 11.27 16.20
CA ARG A 95 -2.92 10.38 16.72
C ARG A 95 -2.39 8.96 16.73
N PRO A 96 -2.79 8.13 17.70
CA PRO A 96 -2.38 6.73 17.74
C PRO A 96 -2.91 6.02 16.50
N VAL A 97 -2.08 5.90 15.47
CA VAL A 97 -2.32 5.04 14.32
C VAL A 97 -2.13 3.60 14.77
N ALA A 98 -3.16 3.00 15.35
CA ALA A 98 -3.17 1.55 15.42
C ALA A 98 -3.37 1.06 13.98
N ASP A 99 -2.41 0.30 13.47
CA ASP A 99 -2.63 -0.62 12.35
C ASP A 99 -2.60 0.04 10.96
N SER A 100 -1.41 0.50 10.53
CA SER A 100 -1.13 0.88 9.12
C SER A 100 -0.71 -0.35 8.29
N TRP A 101 -1.02 -0.45 6.99
CA TRP A 101 -0.66 -1.60 6.11
C TRP A 101 0.18 -1.18 4.90
N ALA A 102 1.21 -1.98 4.58
CA ALA A 102 1.86 -2.08 3.26
C ALA A 102 2.84 -3.28 3.18
N TYR A 103 2.92 -3.91 1.99
CA TYR A 103 3.72 -5.10 1.57
C TYR A 103 5.25 -4.91 1.58
N PRO A 104 6.12 -5.96 1.55
CA PRO A 104 5.92 -7.33 1.12
C PRO A 104 6.55 -8.40 2.04
N SER A 105 5.73 -8.98 2.90
CA SER A 105 5.74 -10.43 3.25
C SER A 105 4.70 -10.68 4.33
N PRO A 106 4.08 -11.88 4.39
CA PRO A 106 3.24 -12.25 5.52
C PRO A 106 4.11 -12.33 6.77
N GLY A 107 3.94 -11.37 7.68
CA GLY A 107 4.71 -11.31 8.92
C GLY A 107 4.07 -10.32 9.90
N ILE A 108 3.75 -10.80 11.10
CA ILE A 108 3.24 -9.97 12.19
C ILE A 108 4.43 -9.28 12.88
N SER A 109 4.37 -7.95 12.93
CA SER A 109 5.07 -7.00 13.83
C SER A 109 6.59 -6.80 13.72
N ILE A 110 6.97 -5.53 13.49
CA ILE A 110 8.24 -4.93 13.92
C ILE A 110 7.93 -4.16 15.22
N PRO A 111 8.57 -4.42 16.36
CA PRO A 111 8.42 -3.59 17.55
C PRO A 111 9.12 -2.24 17.34
N LEU A 112 8.35 -1.16 17.21
CA LEU A 112 8.88 0.19 17.35
C LEU A 112 9.09 0.49 18.84
N ALA A 113 10.34 0.81 19.20
CA ALA A 113 10.91 1.43 20.42
C ALA A 113 10.15 1.49 21.77
N PRO A 114 10.85 1.49 22.92
CA PRO A 114 10.29 1.10 24.24
C PRO A 114 9.34 2.10 24.92
N THR A 115 9.06 3.27 24.36
CA THR A 115 8.44 4.40 25.10
C THR A 115 7.23 5.05 24.42
N ALA A 116 6.74 4.56 23.29
CA ALA A 116 5.51 5.02 22.65
C ALA A 116 4.51 3.87 22.50
N LYS A 117 3.22 4.18 22.39
CA LYS A 117 2.12 3.20 22.27
C LYS A 117 2.47 2.10 21.26
N ARG A 118 2.09 0.84 21.54
CA ARG A 118 2.32 -0.25 20.59
C ARG A 118 1.48 -0.01 19.34
N HIS A 119 2.16 0.25 18.22
CA HIS A 119 1.56 0.27 16.90
C HIS A 119 1.72 -1.11 16.28
N HIS A 120 0.65 -1.69 15.73
CA HIS A 120 0.76 -2.88 14.90
C HIS A 120 0.66 -2.48 13.44
N ARG A 121 1.11 -3.38 12.55
CA ARG A 121 0.92 -3.29 11.11
C ARG A 121 0.44 -4.66 10.65
N VAL A 122 -0.70 -4.68 10.00
CA VAL A 122 -1.23 -5.89 9.36
C VAL A 122 -0.99 -5.72 7.86
N VAL A 123 -0.74 -6.79 7.12
CA VAL A 123 -0.54 -6.71 5.67
C VAL A 123 -1.45 -7.77 5.04
N LEU A 124 -2.30 -7.34 4.11
CA LEU A 124 -3.16 -8.26 3.35
C LEU A 124 -2.30 -9.23 2.54
N GLY A 125 -2.82 -10.42 2.23
CA GLY A 125 -2.21 -11.33 1.27
C GLY A 125 -2.65 -11.04 -0.17
N ALA A 126 -1.75 -11.19 -1.13
CA ALA A 126 -2.05 -11.17 -2.55
C ALA A 126 -2.69 -12.49 -2.97
N TRP A 127 -3.71 -12.42 -3.82
CA TRP A 127 -4.52 -13.59 -4.18
C TRP A 127 -3.90 -14.39 -5.32
N HIS A 128 -2.71 -14.95 -5.10
CA HIS A 128 -2.01 -15.76 -6.10
C HIS A 128 -2.45 -17.23 -6.07
N HIS A 129 -2.51 -17.83 -4.88
CA HIS A 129 -2.84 -19.26 -4.69
C HIS A 129 -4.03 -19.48 -3.75
N HIS A 130 -4.32 -18.52 -2.88
CA HIS A 130 -5.46 -18.50 -1.95
C HIS A 130 -5.97 -17.06 -1.83
N GLY A 131 -7.23 -16.88 -1.43
CA GLY A 131 -7.76 -15.59 -1.02
C GLY A 131 -7.22 -15.18 0.34
N SER A 132 -7.14 -13.89 0.60
CA SER A 132 -6.70 -13.33 1.87
C SER A 132 -7.55 -12.12 2.25
N MET A 133 -8.00 -12.07 3.50
CA MET A 133 -8.73 -10.94 4.05
C MET A 133 -8.29 -10.63 5.47
N VAL A 134 -8.47 -9.37 5.88
CA VAL A 134 -8.34 -8.96 7.28
C VAL A 134 -9.74 -8.77 7.84
N LYS A 135 -10.02 -9.40 8.98
CA LYS A 135 -11.26 -9.26 9.72
C LYS A 135 -10.95 -8.49 11.00
N VAL A 136 -11.63 -7.37 11.19
CA VAL A 136 -11.54 -6.55 12.41
C VAL A 136 -12.81 -6.76 13.22
N SER A 137 -12.66 -7.09 14.50
CA SER A 137 -13.76 -7.23 15.45
C SER A 137 -13.55 -6.32 16.67
N ARG A 138 -14.48 -6.35 17.64
CA ARG A 138 -14.33 -5.65 18.92
C ARG A 138 -13.23 -6.24 19.78
N GLU A 139 -12.95 -7.53 19.63
CA GLU A 139 -11.97 -8.26 20.42
C GLU A 139 -10.61 -8.23 19.75
N ASP A 140 -10.55 -8.53 18.45
CA ASP A 140 -9.32 -8.88 17.75
C ASP A 140 -9.24 -8.36 16.30
N VAL A 141 -8.08 -8.62 15.69
CA VAL A 141 -7.79 -8.40 14.27
C VAL A 141 -7.17 -9.69 13.74
N GLU A 142 -7.82 -10.31 12.75
CA GLU A 142 -7.44 -11.61 12.20
C GLU A 142 -7.07 -11.49 10.72
N LEU A 143 -5.91 -12.01 10.32
CA LEU A 143 -5.56 -12.23 8.91
C LEU A 143 -5.99 -13.65 8.52
N ILE A 144 -6.99 -13.76 7.63
CA ILE A 144 -7.66 -15.01 7.29
C ILE A 144 -7.33 -15.37 5.82
N PRO A 145 -6.58 -16.45 5.58
CA PRO A 145 -6.49 -17.07 4.26
C PRO A 145 -7.72 -17.97 4.00
N PHE A 146 -8.20 -18.03 2.76
CA PHE A 146 -9.33 -18.86 2.35
C PHE A 146 -9.15 -19.42 0.93
N PRO A 147 -9.72 -20.60 0.60
CA PRO A 147 -9.68 -21.14 -0.77
C PRO A 147 -10.54 -20.31 -1.73
N PHE A 148 -10.27 -20.41 -3.04
CA PHE A 148 -11.06 -19.74 -4.08
C PHE A 148 -12.45 -20.35 -4.28
#